data_AF-A0A2P4QL35-F1
#
_entry.id   AF-A0A2P4QL35-F1
#
_cell.length_a   1.000
_cell.length_b   1.000
_cell.length_c   1.000
_cell.angle_alpha   90.00
_cell.angle_beta   90.00
_cell.angle_gamma   90.00
#
_symmetry.space_group_name_H-M   'P 1'
#
loop_
_entity.id
_entity.type
_entity.pdbx_description
1 polymer ?
#
loop_
_entity_poly.entity_id
_entity_poly.type
_entity_poly.pdbx_seq_one_letter_code
_entity_poly.pdbx_strand_id
1 'polypeptide(L)' 'KMSETLSKPRNVNHTLKKLYDWMEKGLIDINPEFQRDVVWNSTKQCLLIDSIFKNYYIPPILF' A
#
# COMPACT_ATOMS: atom_id res chain seq x y z
N LYS A 1 -33.10 -4.40 -4.49
CA LYS A 1 -32.11 -4.69 -5.56
C LYS A 1 -30.74 -4.66 -4.90
N MET A 2 -30.17 -5.82 -4.60
CA MET A 2 -28.85 -5.96 -3.97
C MET A 2 -27.79 -6.05 -5.07
N SER A 3 -27.00 -5.00 -5.27
CA SER A 3 -25.76 -5.05 -6.04
C SER A 3 -24.81 -3.88 -5.74
N GLU A 4 -24.82 -3.33 -4.52
CA GLU A 4 -23.88 -2.28 -4.09
C GLU A 4 -22.85 -2.83 -3.09
N THR A 5 -22.38 -4.07 -3.28
CA THR A 5 -21.32 -4.64 -2.45
C THR A 5 -20.02 -4.68 -3.23
N LEU A 6 -18.94 -4.18 -2.64
CA LEU A 6 -17.59 -4.30 -3.18
C LEU A 6 -17.27 -5.76 -3.50
N SER A 7 -16.57 -5.99 -4.62
CA SER A 7 -16.06 -7.31 -4.97
C SER A 7 -15.12 -7.84 -3.90
N LYS A 8 -15.08 -9.17 -3.72
CA LYS A 8 -14.19 -9.80 -2.73
C LYS A 8 -12.74 -9.33 -2.94
N PRO A 9 -12.03 -8.93 -1.87
CA PRO A 9 -10.65 -8.51 -1.98
C PRO A 9 -9.77 -9.68 -2.44
N ARG A 10 -8.77 -9.38 -3.28
CA ARG A 10 -7.85 -10.38 -3.81
C ARG A 10 -6.43 -10.06 -3.33
N ASN A 11 -5.77 -11.05 -2.74
CA ASN A 11 -4.35 -10.97 -2.45
C ASN A 11 -3.55 -11.16 -3.74
N VAL A 12 -2.71 -10.18 -4.08
CA VAL A 12 -1.85 -10.22 -5.26
C VAL A 12 -0.46 -9.75 -4.87
N ASN A 13 0.56 -10.48 -5.32
CA ASN A 13 1.95 -10.06 -5.17
C ASN A 13 2.35 -9.17 -6.35
N HIS A 14 2.88 -7.99 -6.03
CA HIS A 14 3.40 -7.05 -7.01
C HIS A 14 4.84 -6.68 -6.66
N THR A 15 5.67 -6.45 -7.69
CA THR A 15 7.01 -5.92 -7.49
C THR A 15 6.93 -4.43 -7.16
N LEU A 16 7.93 -3.92 -6.42
CA LEU A 16 8.02 -2.48 -6.11
C LEU A 16 8.04 -1.63 -7.38
N LYS A 17 8.69 -2.09 -8.45
CA LYS A 17 8.71 -1.39 -9.73
C LYS A 17 7.31 -1.22 -10.32
N LYS A 18 6.47 -2.25 -10.25
CA LYS A 18 5.10 -2.19 -10.77
C LYS A 18 4.23 -1.21 -9.98
N LEU A 19 4.38 -1.18 -8.65
CA LEU A 19 3.70 -0.20 -7.80
C LEU A 19 4.14 1.23 -8.14
N TYR A 20 5.45 1.44 -8.30
CA TYR A 20 6.01 2.74 -8.69
C TYR A 20 5.48 3.20 -10.06
N ASP A 21 5.48 2.32 -11.06
CA ASP A 21 4.95 2.64 -12.38
C ASP A 21 3.45 2.99 -12.34
N TRP A 22 2.69 2.38 -11.44
CA TRP A 22 1.28 2.69 -11.22
C TRP A 22 1.06 4.04 -10.53
N MET A 23 1.92 4.39 -9.58
CA MET A 23 1.92 5.72 -8.96
C MET A 23 2.22 6.81 -10.00
N GLU A 24 3.27 6.63 -10.81
CA GLU A 24 3.65 7.59 -11.87
C GLU A 24 2.55 7.75 -12.93
N LYS A 25 1.80 6.69 -13.22
CA LYS A 25 0.68 6.71 -14.17
C LYS A 25 -0.64 7.24 -13.56
N GLY A 26 -0.65 7.57 -12.27
CA GLY A 26 -1.87 8.00 -11.56
C GLY A 26 -2.94 6.91 -11.45
N LEU A 27 -2.54 5.64 -11.51
CA LEU A 27 -3.46 4.49 -11.37
C LEU A 27 -3.75 4.15 -9.90
N ILE A 28 -2.93 4.67 -8.97
CA ILE A 28 -3.11 4.53 -7.53
C ILE A 28 -3.22 5.93 -6.95
N ASP A 29 -4.30 6.16 -6.19
CA ASP A 29 -4.40 7.34 -5.35
C ASP A 29 -3.69 7.08 -4.01
N ILE A 30 -2.64 7.84 -3.75
CA ILE A 30 -1.86 7.76 -2.50
C ILE A 30 -2.35 8.73 -1.43
N ASN A 31 -3.22 9.68 -1.79
CA ASN A 31 -3.74 10.71 -0.88
C ASN A 31 -5.28 10.78 -0.92
N PRO A 32 -6.00 9.67 -0.68
CA PRO A 32 -7.46 9.71 -0.70
C PRO A 32 -7.99 10.49 0.52
N GLU A 33 -9.17 11.12 0.38
CA GLU A 33 -9.76 11.95 1.44
C GLU A 33 -10.07 11.19 2.75
N PHE A 34 -10.26 9.87 2.67
CA PHE A 34 -10.48 9.01 3.84
C PHE A 34 -9.17 8.58 4.53
N GLN A 35 -8.01 8.92 3.98
CA GLN A 35 -6.72 8.58 4.57
C GLN A 35 -6.50 9.41 5.83
N ARG A 36 -6.12 8.74 6.92
CA ARG A 36 -5.74 9.43 8.16
C ARG A 36 -4.43 10.19 7.94
N ASP A 37 -4.27 11.32 8.62
CA ASP A 37 -3.00 12.06 8.69
C ASP A 37 -1.80 11.13 8.96
N VAL A 38 -0.61 11.58 8.56
CA VAL A 38 0.63 10.81 8.67
C VAL A 38 0.88 10.36 10.13
N VAL A 39 0.55 9.10 10.42
CA VAL A 39 0.75 8.48 11.75
C VAL A 39 2.13 7.78 11.88
N TRP A 40 2.93 7.81 10.82
CA TRP A 40 4.25 7.17 10.75
C TRP A 40 5.34 8.17 11.14
N ASN A 41 5.83 8.05 12.38
CA ASN A 41 7.01 8.80 12.83
C ASN A 41 8.28 8.34 12.07
N SER A 42 9.32 9.19 12.09
CA SER A 42 10.61 8.92 11.41
C SER A 42 11.21 7.57 11.81
N THR A 43 11.11 7.18 13.08
CA THR A 43 11.60 5.88 13.57
C THR A 43 10.91 4.70 12.87
N LYS A 44 9.57 4.72 12.73
CA LYS A 44 8.82 3.66 12.03
C LYS A 44 9.18 3.59 10.55
N GLN A 45 9.43 4.74 9.92
CA GLN A 45 9.86 4.79 8.53
C GLN A 45 11.24 4.13 8.36
N CYS A 46 12.20 4.40 9.26
CA CYS A 46 13.50 3.72 9.25
C CYS A 46 13.39 2.21 9.46
N LEU A 47 12.50 1.75 10.35
CA LEU A 47 12.28 0.32 10.60
C LEU A 47 11.71 -0.41 9.38
N LEU A 48 10.89 0.26 8.56
CA LEU A 48 10.40 -0.31 7.32
C LEU A 48 11.54 -0.55 6.33
N ILE A 49 12.43 0.43 6.18
CA ILE A 49 13.62 0.30 5.33
C ILE A 49 14.48 -0.87 5.81
N ASP A 50 14.74 -0.97 7.12
CA ASP A 50 15.50 -2.08 7.72
C ASP A 50 14.84 -3.45 7.45
N SER A 51 13.51 -3.51 7.48
CA SER A 51 12.75 -4.73 7.20
C SER A 51 12.92 -5.19 5.74
N ILE A 52 12.98 -4.26 4.79
CA ILE A 52 13.27 -4.56 3.38
C ILE A 52 14.70 -5.08 3.23
N PHE A 53 15.69 -4.42 3.83
CA PHE A 53 17.10 -4.86 3.75
C PHE A 53 17.35 -6.22 4.38
N LYS A 54 16.66 -6.53 5.48
CA LYS A 54 16.77 -7.82 6.19
C LYS A 54 15.86 -8.91 5.62
N ASN A 55 15.12 -8.62 4.54
CA ASN A 55 14.16 -9.53 3.93
C ASN A 55 13.14 -10.08 4.94
N TYR A 56 12.70 -9.23 5.88
CA TYR A 56 11.62 -9.56 6.80
C TYR A 56 10.27 -9.52 6.09
N TYR A 57 9.33 -10.28 6.62
CA TYR A 57 7.96 -10.28 6.13
C TYR A 57 7.33 -8.89 6.29
N ILE A 58 6.82 -8.36 5.18
CA ILE A 58 6.05 -7.11 5.14
C ILE A 58 4.58 -7.48 4.93
N PRO A 59 3.67 -7.01 5.77
CA PRO A 59 2.25 -7.31 5.62
C PRO A 59 1.69 -6.77 4.29
N PRO A 60 0.67 -7.42 3.72
CA PRO A 60 0.01 -6.94 2.51
C PRO A 60 -0.63 -5.57 2.74
N ILE A 61 -0.56 -4.72 1.73
CA ILE A 61 -1.14 -3.37 1.73
C ILE A 61 -2.50 -3.41 1.06
N LEU A 62 -3.46 -2.68 1.62
CA LEU A 62 -4.77 -2.44 1.01
C LEU A 62 -4.67 -1.19 0.14
N PHE A 63 -5.06 -1.30 -1.12
CA PHE A 63 -5.18 -0.19 -2.08
C PHE A 63 -6.66 -0.02 -2.45
#